data_AF-A0AAD5C0S6-F1
#
_entry.id   AF-A0AAD5C0S6-F1
#
_cell.length_a   1.000
_cell.length_b   1.000
_cell.length_c   1.000
_cell.angle_alpha   90.00
_cell.angle_beta   90.00
_cell.angle_gamma   90.00
#
_symmetry.space_group_name_H-M   'P 1'
#
loop_
_entity.id
_entity.type
_entity.pdbx_description
1 polymer ?
#
loop_
_entity_poly.entity_id
_entity_poly.type
_entity_poly.pdbx_seq_one_letter_code
_entity_poly.pdbx_strand_id
1 'polypeptide(L)'
;MSIRFKFRSSVNFDTIEIDGGNPSISVSQLRSKILQQNNLKGVCHKDFDLVFFDHLTGQEYDDEEFRIPSGSSVIIKRVPAEPVPSPM
;
A
#
# COMPACT_ATOMS: atom_id res chain seq x y z
N MET A 1 -3.82 12.41 12.55
CA MET A 1 -3.54 12.66 11.12
C MET A 1 -3.67 11.34 10.37
N SER A 2 -4.34 11.31 9.23
CA SER A 2 -4.68 10.06 8.53
C SER A 2 -4.39 10.14 7.04
N ILE A 3 -4.23 8.97 6.40
CA ILE A 3 -4.01 8.82 4.96
C ILE A 3 -5.18 8.06 4.38
N ARG A 4 -5.67 8.53 3.23
CA ARG A 4 -6.74 7.86 2.50
C ARG A 4 -6.12 6.91 1.51
N PHE A 5 -6.65 5.71 1.41
CA PHE A 5 -6.21 4.74 0.42
C PHE A 5 -7.41 4.05 -0.20
N LYS A 6 -7.27 3.59 -1.44
CA LYS A 6 -8.26 2.69 -2.04
C LYS A 6 -7.59 1.63 -2.87
N PHE A 7 -8.15 0.44 -2.91
CA PHE A 7 -7.75 -0.53 -3.93
C PHE A 7 -8.19 -0.05 -5.30
N ARG A 8 -7.40 -0.31 -6.35
CA ARG A 8 -7.79 -0.03 -7.73
C ARG A 8 -9.08 -0.75 -8.12
N SER A 9 -9.33 -1.91 -7.52
CA SER A 9 -10.57 -2.69 -7.66
C SER A 9 -11.73 -2.20 -6.78
N SER A 10 -11.47 -1.29 -5.84
CA SER A 10 -12.48 -0.77 -4.91
C SER A 10 -12.86 0.67 -5.25
N VAL A 11 -14.15 0.98 -5.11
CA VAL A 11 -14.68 2.34 -5.31
C VAL A 11 -14.50 3.19 -4.05
N ASN A 12 -14.54 2.55 -2.88
CA ASN A 12 -14.48 3.23 -1.59
C ASN A 12 -13.05 3.54 -1.17
N PHE A 13 -12.84 4.75 -0.66
CA PHE A 13 -11.62 5.12 0.04
C PHE A 13 -11.73 4.71 1.50
N ASP A 14 -10.75 3.94 1.93
CA ASP A 14 -10.51 3.59 3.31
C ASP A 14 -9.46 4.54 3.91
N THR A 15 -9.32 4.55 5.22
CA THR A 15 -8.48 5.54 5.92
C THR A 15 -7.60 4.84 6.94
N ILE A 16 -6.30 5.13 6.89
CA ILE A 16 -5.32 4.64 7.85
C ILE A 16 -4.91 5.80 8.74
N GLU A 17 -5.05 5.61 10.04
CA GLU A 17 -4.50 6.53 11.02
C GLU A 17 -2.98 6.38 11.07
N ILE A 18 -2.24 7.48 11.04
CA ILE A 18 -0.79 7.45 11.27
C ILE A 18 -0.57 7.39 12.78
N ASP A 19 0.19 6.40 13.23
CA ASP A 19 0.45 6.17 14.66
C ASP A 19 1.64 7.06 15.09
N GLY A 20 1.56 7.65 16.29
CA GLY A 20 2.65 8.44 16.86
C GLY A 20 2.77 9.89 16.40
N GLY A 21 1.73 10.50 15.81
CA GLY A 21 1.72 11.94 15.51
C GLY A 21 2.70 12.40 14.42
N ASN A 22 3.31 11.47 13.69
CA ASN A 22 4.24 11.77 12.61
C ASN A 22 3.50 12.45 11.44
N PRO A 23 4.05 13.53 10.85
CA PRO A 23 3.42 14.24 9.74
C PRO A 23 3.42 13.45 8.42
N SER A 24 4.16 12.35 8.36
CA SER A 24 4.35 11.49 7.19
C SER A 24 4.59 10.03 7.59
N ILE A 25 4.21 9.08 6.75
CA ILE A 25 4.47 7.64 6.91
C ILE A 25 5.30 7.12 5.74
N SER A 26 6.22 6.19 5.99
CA SER A 26 6.93 5.50 4.91
C SER A 26 6.04 4.49 4.19
N VAL A 27 6.29 4.25 2.90
CA VAL A 27 5.55 3.25 2.09
C VAL A 27 5.57 1.88 2.75
N SER A 28 6.71 1.43 3.27
CA SER A 28 6.84 0.12 3.94
C SER A 28 5.94 -0.01 5.19
N GLN A 29 5.85 1.06 5.98
CA GLN A 29 4.97 1.14 7.15
C GLN A 29 3.50 1.18 6.75
N LEU A 30 3.15 2.01 5.76
CA LEU A 30 1.79 2.11 5.23
C LEU A 30 1.31 0.76 4.69
N ARG A 31 2.17 0.07 3.93
CA ARG A 31 1.93 -1.27 3.39
C ARG A 31 1.58 -2.27 4.48
N SER A 32 2.42 -2.35 5.52
CA SER A 32 2.19 -3.23 6.66
C SER A 32 0.88 -2.92 7.39
N LYS A 33 0.56 -1.64 7.56
CA LYS A 33 -0.67 -1.19 8.20
C LYS A 33 -1.93 -1.56 7.40
N ILE A 34 -1.89 -1.41 6.08
CA ILE A 34 -3.02 -1.78 5.22
C ILE A 34 -3.24 -3.29 5.21
N LEU A 35 -2.16 -4.08 5.16
CA LEU A 35 -2.22 -5.53 5.28
C LEU A 35 -2.87 -5.96 6.59
N GLN A 36 -2.51 -5.29 7.69
CA GLN A 36 -3.09 -5.54 9.01
C GLN A 36 -4.57 -5.12 9.08
N GLN A 37 -4.91 -3.93 8.58
CA GLN A 37 -6.27 -3.36 8.65
C GLN A 37 -7.27 -4.10 7.75
N ASN A 38 -6.87 -4.47 6.54
CA ASN A 38 -7.74 -5.22 5.60
C ASN A 38 -7.73 -6.74 5.85
N ASN A 39 -7.14 -7.19 6.96
CA ASN A 39 -7.06 -8.60 7.36
C ASN A 39 -6.64 -9.53 6.20
N LEU A 40 -5.72 -9.05 5.36
CA LEU A 40 -5.16 -9.80 4.23
C LEU A 40 -4.24 -10.96 4.71
N LYS A 41 -4.27 -11.29 6.00
CA LYS A 41 -3.53 -12.38 6.66
C LYS A 41 -3.84 -13.76 6.09
N GLY A 42 -4.96 -13.93 5.38
CA GLY A 42 -5.35 -15.20 4.76
C GLY A 42 -4.79 -15.42 3.35
N VAL A 43 -4.24 -14.39 2.72
CA VAL A 43 -3.71 -14.50 1.36
C VAL A 43 -2.19 -14.54 1.49
N CYS A 44 -1.60 -15.68 1.14
CA CYS A 44 -0.16 -15.88 1.27
C CYS A 44 0.56 -14.77 0.50
N HIS A 45 1.44 -14.01 1.16
CA HIS A 45 2.34 -13.01 0.54
C HIS A 45 3.12 -13.54 -0.68
N LYS A 46 3.07 -14.85 -0.92
CA LYS A 46 3.72 -15.54 -2.03
C LYS A 46 2.94 -15.50 -3.34
N ASP A 47 1.66 -15.09 -3.34
CA ASP A 47 0.81 -15.05 -4.54
C ASP A 47 0.67 -13.65 -5.15
N PHE A 48 0.84 -12.58 -4.35
CA PHE A 48 0.58 -11.22 -4.82
C PHE A 48 1.42 -10.17 -4.07
N ASP A 49 1.86 -9.15 -4.81
CA ASP A 49 2.51 -7.95 -4.31
C ASP A 49 1.52 -6.77 -4.26
N LEU A 50 1.84 -5.75 -3.45
CA LEU A 50 1.03 -4.54 -3.28
C LEU A 50 1.81 -3.35 -3.80
N VAL A 51 1.36 -2.83 -4.93
CA VAL A 51 1.94 -1.65 -5.56
C VAL A 51 1.13 -0.41 -5.17
N PHE A 52 1.81 0.63 -4.71
CA PHE A 52 1.21 1.88 -4.29
C PHE A 52 1.35 2.92 -5.38
N PHE A 53 0.30 3.68 -5.61
CA PHE A 53 0.27 4.77 -6.59
C PHE A 53 -0.26 6.04 -5.94
N ASP A 54 0.29 7.18 -6.32
CA ASP A 54 -0.23 8.48 -5.94
C ASP A 54 -1.61 8.70 -6.61
N HIS A 55 -2.60 9.17 -5.85
CA HIS A 55 -3.93 9.43 -6.40
C HIS A 55 -3.97 10.63 -7.35
N LEU A 56 -3.12 11.62 -7.12
CA LEU A 56 -3.10 12.90 -7.83
C LEU A 56 -2.22 12.82 -9.08
N THR A 57 -1.00 12.28 -8.95
CA THR A 57 -0.02 12.22 -10.04
C THR A 57 -0.07 10.90 -10.80
N GLY A 58 -0.63 9.84 -10.20
CA GLY A 58 -0.59 8.50 -10.77
C GLY A 58 0.81 7.85 -10.72
N GLN A 59 1.75 8.45 -10.01
CA GLN A 59 3.12 7.95 -9.88
C GLN A 59 3.14 6.71 -8.98
N GLU A 60 3.89 5.68 -9.39
CA GLU A 60 4.13 4.49 -8.58
C GLU A 60 5.16 4.78 -7.48
N TYR A 61 4.87 4.32 -6.26
CA TYR A 61 5.82 4.33 -5.16
C TYR A 61 6.48 2.95 -5.07
N ASP A 62 7.61 2.81 -5.75
CA ASP A 62 8.49 1.63 -5.66
C ASP A 62 9.42 1.73 -4.45
N ASP A 63 9.84 2.96 -4.10
CA ASP A 63 10.71 3.23 -2.96
C ASP A 63 10.01 3.05 -1.61
N GLU A 64 10.41 2.02 -0.86
CA GLU A 64 9.97 1.77 0.51
C GLU A 64 10.32 2.91 1.50
N GLU A 65 11.38 3.65 1.19
CA GLU A 65 11.85 4.82 1.95
C GLU A 65 11.01 6.08 1.69
N PHE A 66 10.19 6.08 0.64
CA PHE A 66 9.37 7.22 0.28
C PHE A 66 8.37 7.53 1.39
N ARG A 67 8.28 8.82 1.77
CA ARG A 67 7.43 9.29 2.87
C ARG A 67 6.20 9.98 2.31
N ILE A 68 5.06 9.34 2.49
CA ILE A 68 3.75 9.87 2.13
C ILE A 68 3.28 10.81 3.25
N PRO A 69 3.03 12.10 2.95
CA PRO A 69 2.55 13.03 3.96
C PRO A 69 1.12 12.70 4.36
N SER A 70 0.79 12.98 5.61
CA SER A 70 -0.57 12.86 6.12
C SER A 70 -1.56 13.70 5.31
N GLY A 71 -2.78 13.20 5.15
CA GLY A 71 -3.80 13.81 4.28
C GLY A 71 -3.67 13.44 2.81
N SER A 72 -2.60 12.75 2.39
CA SER A 72 -2.50 12.24 1.02
C SER A 72 -3.46 11.09 0.76
N SER A 73 -3.72 10.89 -0.53
CA SER A 73 -4.56 9.81 -1.05
C SER A 73 -3.72 8.89 -1.93
N VAL A 74 -3.77 7.59 -1.69
CA VAL A 74 -3.03 6.59 -2.48
C VAL A 74 -3.95 5.52 -3.06
N ILE A 75 -3.55 4.95 -4.18
CA ILE A 75 -4.24 3.86 -4.86
C ILE A 75 -3.38 2.62 -4.75
N ILE A 76 -3.97 1.51 -4.34
CA ILE A 76 -3.29 0.24 -4.13
C ILE A 76 -3.69 -0.72 -5.22
N LYS A 77 -2.71 -1.32 -5.90
CA LYS A 77 -2.93 -2.37 -6.89
C LYS A 77 -2.35 -3.67 -6.35
N ARG A 78 -3.14 -4.74 -6.41
CA ARG A 78 -2.63 -6.10 -6.20
C ARG A 78 -2.09 -6.57 -7.53
N VAL A 79 -0.82 -6.94 -7.57
CA VAL A 79 -0.20 -7.57 -8.73
C VAL A 79 0.16 -9.01 -8.34
N PRO A 80 0.02 -10.00 -9.23
CA PRO A 80 0.51 -11.34 -8.93
C PRO A 80 2.02 -11.27 -8.64
N ALA A 81 2.48 -11.97 -7.61
CA ALA A 81 3.91 -12.12 -7.37
C ALA A 81 4.45 -12.95 -8.53
N GLU A 82 5.47 -12.46 -9.23
CA GLU A 82 6.03 -13.19 -10.37
C GLU A 82 6.42 -14.61 -9.91
N PRO A 83 6.00 -15.65 -10.66
CA PRO A 83 6.49 -16.99 -10.40
C PRO A 83 7.99 -16.96 -10.63
N VAL A 84 8.77 -17.14 -9.56
CA VAL A 84 10.22 -17.35 -9.67
C VAL A 84 10.46 -18.37 -10.79
N PRO A 85 11.20 -18.02 -11.86
CA PRO A 85 11.48 -18.97 -12.93
C PRO A 85 12.24 -20.14 -12.30
N SER A 86 11.63 -21.32 -12.36
CA SER A 86 12.22 -22.54 -11.84
C SER A 86 13.57 -22.76 -12.55
N PRO A 87 14.71 -22.85 -11.82
CA PRO A 87 15.96 -23.21 -12.46
C PRO A 87 15.82 -24.64 -12.98
N MET A 88 15.91 -24.81 -14.31
CA MET A 88 16.10 -26.13 -14.94
C MET A 88 17.51 -26.65 -14.70
#